data_AF-A0A537K461-F1
#
_entry.id   AF-A0A537K461-F1
#
_cell.length_a   1.000
_cell.length_b   1.000
_cell.length_c   1.000
_cell.angle_alpha   90.00
_cell.angle_beta   90.00
_cell.angle_gamma   90.00
#
_symmetry.space_group_name_H-M   'P 1'
#
loop_
_entity.id
_entity.type
_entity.pdbx_description
1 polymer ?
#
loop_
_entity_poly.entity_id
_entity_poly.type
_entity_poly.pdbx_seq_one_letter_code
_entity_poly.pdbx_strand_id
1 'polypeptide(L)'
;MEVHHHPHTERKKWTHYFWEFFMLFLAVFCGFIAENQREHFVEHHREKQFIKSYIEDLQTDLKTLSFQIPLFKDKINKIDTLVYHLNGVSSKTGSNGTYLYFWHASWFYKFFPVDRTMQQLKNAGGMRLIRNDRAADSILLYDRETRFIQIHIETSLYKNQRDLQDMENKLYDFSLIPGWGQGKSRGTLQYPVYAPLLSYDPSLLRQYKNELINAQRDYANQFIYLSNLKLKAENLIVTLKKEYNTK
;
A
#
# COMPACT_ATOMS: atom_id res chain seq x y z
N MET A 1 -35.81 28.73 80.63
CA MET A 1 -34.71 28.46 79.68
C MET A 1 -34.66 26.96 79.46
N GLU A 2 -35.22 26.51 78.35
CA GLU A 2 -35.14 25.10 77.96
C GLU A 2 -33.74 24.84 77.43
N VAL A 3 -32.95 24.12 78.21
CA VAL A 3 -31.59 23.72 77.85
C VAL A 3 -31.73 22.48 76.97
N HIS A 4 -31.65 22.67 75.65
CA HIS A 4 -31.58 21.56 74.71
C HIS A 4 -30.36 20.69 75.06
N HIS A 5 -30.61 19.48 75.56
CA HIS A 5 -29.62 18.43 75.61
C HIS A 5 -29.24 18.08 74.16
N HIS A 6 -28.10 18.60 73.70
CA HIS A 6 -27.43 18.00 72.55
C HIS A 6 -27.08 16.57 72.95
N PRO A 7 -27.63 15.54 72.28
CA PRO A 7 -27.25 14.17 72.58
C PRO A 7 -25.75 14.07 72.29
N HIS A 8 -24.98 13.77 73.32
CA HIS A 8 -23.55 13.50 73.20
C HIS A 8 -23.39 12.39 72.15
N THR A 9 -22.89 12.74 70.96
CA THR A 9 -22.36 11.76 70.04
C THR A 9 -21.32 10.95 70.80
N GLU A 10 -21.57 9.64 70.96
CA GLU A 10 -20.62 8.73 71.59
C GLU A 10 -19.24 8.97 70.98
N ARG A 11 -18.22 9.18 71.82
CA ARG A 11 -16.85 9.35 71.36
C ARG A 11 -16.45 8.08 70.62
N LYS A 12 -16.40 8.15 69.28
CA LYS A 12 -15.97 7.04 68.43
C LYS A 12 -14.58 6.60 68.86
N LYS A 13 -14.47 5.33 69.28
CA LYS A 13 -13.19 4.69 69.60
C LYS A 13 -12.29 4.79 68.37
N TRP A 14 -10.97 4.93 68.56
CA TRP A 14 -9.99 5.03 67.47
C TRP A 14 -10.15 3.91 66.41
N THR A 15 -10.58 2.73 66.84
CA THR A 15 -10.93 1.60 65.97
C THR A 15 -11.99 1.94 64.93
N HIS A 16 -12.97 2.78 65.26
CA HIS A 16 -14.01 3.23 64.32
C HIS A 16 -13.43 4.13 63.22
N TYR A 17 -12.52 5.05 63.56
CA TYR A 17 -11.83 5.88 62.56
C TYR A 17 -10.92 5.05 61.65
N PHE A 18 -10.26 4.03 62.20
CA PHE A 18 -9.48 3.09 61.40
C PHE A 18 -10.35 2.31 60.41
N TRP A 19 -11.50 1.79 60.84
CA TRP A 19 -12.43 1.08 59.94
C TRP A 19 -13.09 2.00 58.91
N GLU A 20 -13.42 3.24 59.26
CA GLU A 20 -13.89 4.26 58.29
C GLU A 20 -12.82 4.58 57.24
N PHE A 21 -11.57 4.82 57.67
CA PHE A 21 -10.45 4.99 56.76
C PHE A 21 -10.26 3.77 55.87
N PHE A 22 -10.25 2.57 56.46
CA PHE A 22 -10.04 1.33 55.73
C PHE A 22 -11.15 1.07 54.71
N MET A 23 -12.41 1.37 55.03
CA MET A 23 -13.53 1.29 54.09
C MET A 23 -13.33 2.24 52.90
N LEU A 24 -13.01 3.52 53.16
CA LEU A 24 -12.81 4.52 52.11
C LEU A 24 -11.56 4.21 51.27
N PHE A 25 -10.47 3.81 51.90
CA PHE A 25 -9.26 3.35 51.25
C PHE A 25 -9.54 2.14 50.35
N LEU A 26 -10.24 1.13 50.87
CA LEU A 26 -10.58 -0.07 50.11
C LEU A 26 -11.50 0.25 48.94
N ALA A 27 -12.46 1.17 49.10
CA ALA A 27 -13.33 1.60 48.00
C ALA A 27 -12.52 2.24 46.85
N VAL A 28 -11.62 3.17 47.16
CA VAL A 28 -10.76 3.81 46.15
C VAL A 28 -9.76 2.82 45.55
N PHE A 29 -9.15 1.97 46.38
CA PHE A 29 -8.19 0.95 45.95
C PHE A 29 -8.83 -0.09 45.03
N CYS A 30 -10.00 -0.62 45.38
CA CYS A 30 -10.76 -1.53 44.54
C CYS A 30 -11.22 -0.85 43.24
N GLY A 31 -11.63 0.41 43.29
CA GLY A 31 -11.97 1.19 42.08
C GLY A 31 -10.78 1.29 41.13
N PHE A 32 -9.58 1.57 41.66
CA PHE A 32 -8.35 1.62 40.88
C PHE A 32 -7.99 0.25 40.27
N ILE A 33 -8.08 -0.84 41.04
CA ILE A 33 -7.83 -2.20 40.53
C ILE A 33 -8.85 -2.57 39.44
N ALA A 34 -10.13 -2.31 39.66
CA ALA A 34 -11.19 -2.62 38.72
C ALA A 34 -10.98 -1.88 37.39
N GLU A 35 -10.60 -0.60 37.44
CA GLU A 35 -10.33 0.20 36.25
C GLU A 35 -9.10 -0.31 35.48
N ASN A 36 -8.00 -0.60 36.19
CA ASN A 36 -6.79 -1.17 35.58
C ASN A 36 -7.09 -2.54 34.91
N GLN A 37 -7.83 -3.42 35.60
CA GLN A 37 -8.22 -4.71 35.05
C GLN A 37 -9.16 -4.58 33.82
N ARG A 38 -10.09 -3.62 33.87
CA ARG A 38 -11.00 -3.32 32.76
C ARG A 38 -10.24 -2.78 31.55
N GLU A 39 -9.28 -1.89 31.76
CA GLU A 39 -8.44 -1.32 30.71
C GLU A 39 -7.62 -2.43 30.01
N HIS A 40 -6.92 -3.27 30.76
CA HIS A 40 -6.18 -4.41 30.21
C HIS A 40 -7.07 -5.36 29.38
N PHE A 41 -8.29 -5.62 29.83
CA PHE A 41 -9.24 -6.45 29.08
C PHE A 41 -9.65 -5.79 27.75
N VAL A 42 -9.97 -4.49 27.78
CA VAL A 42 -10.37 -3.73 26.59
C VAL A 42 -9.20 -3.61 25.60
N GLU A 43 -7.98 -3.35 26.08
CA GLU A 43 -6.77 -3.27 25.25
C GLU A 43 -6.49 -4.60 24.53
N HIS A 44 -6.60 -5.75 25.23
CA HIS A 44 -6.47 -7.08 24.61
C HIS A 44 -7.51 -7.34 23.53
N HIS A 45 -8.75 -6.91 23.76
CA HIS A 45 -9.81 -7.05 22.77
C HIS A 45 -9.52 -6.20 21.52
N ARG A 46 -9.09 -4.95 21.71
CA ARG A 46 -8.71 -4.04 20.63
C ARG A 46 -7.52 -4.56 19.84
N GLU A 47 -6.49 -5.08 20.53
CA GLU A 47 -5.33 -5.72 19.90
C GLU A 47 -5.79 -6.80 18.90
N LYS A 48 -6.63 -7.75 19.33
CA LYS A 48 -7.16 -8.81 18.46
C LYS A 48 -7.97 -8.26 17.28
N GLN A 49 -8.77 -7.23 17.53
CA GLN A 49 -9.57 -6.59 16.47
C GLN A 49 -8.67 -5.94 15.41
N PHE A 50 -7.62 -5.23 15.83
CA PHE A 50 -6.65 -4.66 14.90
C PHE A 50 -5.92 -5.74 14.11
N ILE A 51 -5.45 -6.81 14.74
CA ILE A 51 -4.79 -7.90 14.02
C ILE A 51 -5.71 -8.54 12.97
N LYS A 52 -6.98 -8.79 13.33
CA LYS A 52 -7.97 -9.32 12.40
C LYS A 52 -8.19 -8.37 11.21
N SER A 53 -8.43 -7.09 11.50
CA SER A 53 -8.63 -6.07 10.46
C SER A 53 -7.41 -5.94 9.55
N TYR A 54 -6.20 -6.03 10.12
CA TYR A 54 -4.96 -5.96 9.36
C TYR A 54 -4.76 -7.19 8.46
N ILE A 55 -5.12 -8.40 8.93
CA ILE A 55 -5.11 -9.60 8.08
C ILE A 55 -6.06 -9.43 6.89
N GLU A 56 -7.26 -8.86 7.09
CA GLU A 56 -8.20 -8.59 5.99
C GLU A 56 -7.64 -7.58 4.98
N ASP A 57 -6.91 -6.57 5.46
CA ASP A 57 -6.21 -5.59 4.62
C ASP A 57 -5.15 -6.28 3.77
N LEU A 58 -4.29 -7.09 4.39
CA LEU A 58 -3.26 -7.88 3.69
C LEU A 58 -3.87 -8.84 2.66
N GLN A 59 -5.00 -9.48 2.96
CA GLN A 59 -5.68 -10.35 1.99
C GLN A 59 -6.19 -9.58 0.78
N THR A 60 -6.62 -8.34 0.97
CA THR A 60 -7.04 -7.46 -0.11
C THR A 60 -5.84 -7.04 -0.96
N ASP A 61 -4.74 -6.65 -0.31
CA ASP A 61 -3.46 -6.36 -0.98
C ASP A 61 -2.99 -7.55 -1.82
N LEU A 62 -3.04 -8.78 -1.29
CA LEU A 62 -2.64 -9.99 -2.01
C LEU A 62 -3.44 -10.23 -3.29
N LYS A 63 -4.75 -9.92 -3.29
CA LYS A 63 -5.57 -10.02 -4.50
C LYS A 63 -5.11 -9.01 -5.54
N THR A 64 -4.88 -7.76 -5.14
CA THR A 64 -4.38 -6.71 -6.03
C THR A 64 -2.99 -7.05 -6.56
N LEU A 65 -2.07 -7.50 -5.71
CA LEU A 65 -0.71 -7.91 -6.10
C LEU A 65 -0.74 -9.08 -7.08
N SER A 66 -1.57 -10.10 -6.83
CA SER A 66 -1.70 -11.26 -7.71
C SER A 66 -2.24 -10.89 -9.09
N PHE A 67 -3.06 -9.84 -9.19
CA PHE A 67 -3.53 -9.30 -10.46
C PHE A 67 -2.47 -8.42 -11.15
N GLN A 68 -1.76 -7.58 -10.40
CA GLN A 68 -0.84 -6.59 -10.97
C GLN A 68 0.52 -7.17 -11.39
N ILE A 69 1.08 -8.12 -10.64
CA ILE A 69 2.41 -8.69 -10.93
C ILE A 69 2.52 -9.25 -12.37
N PRO A 70 1.56 -10.05 -12.87
CA PRO A 70 1.60 -10.53 -14.26
C PRO A 70 1.55 -9.41 -15.30
N LEU A 71 0.88 -8.29 -15.01
CA LEU A 71 0.77 -7.15 -15.94
C LEU A 71 2.10 -6.45 -16.15
N PHE A 72 2.94 -6.34 -15.10
CA PHE A 72 4.30 -5.85 -15.25
C PHE A 72 5.16 -6.78 -16.10
N LYS A 73 5.00 -8.11 -15.96
CA LYS A 73 5.70 -9.08 -16.79
C LYS A 73 5.29 -8.99 -18.26
N ASP A 74 4.00 -8.92 -18.55
CA ASP A 74 3.50 -8.72 -19.92
C ASP A 74 4.08 -7.42 -20.51
N LYS A 75 4.03 -6.33 -19.73
CA LYS A 75 4.55 -5.04 -20.15
C LYS A 75 6.04 -5.08 -20.52
N ILE A 76 6.89 -5.73 -19.72
CA ILE A 76 8.31 -5.91 -20.03
C ILE A 76 8.48 -6.59 -21.40
N ASN A 77 7.71 -7.66 -21.65
CA ASN A 77 7.74 -8.39 -22.93
C ASN A 77 7.25 -7.52 -24.11
N LYS A 78 6.24 -6.68 -23.90
CA LYS A 78 5.75 -5.74 -24.93
C LYS A 78 6.79 -4.67 -25.25
N ILE A 79 7.53 -4.19 -24.26
CA ILE A 79 8.63 -3.24 -24.48
C ILE A 79 9.77 -3.92 -25.25
N ASP A 80 10.14 -5.16 -24.91
CA ASP A 80 11.12 -5.93 -25.69
C ASP A 80 10.71 -6.05 -27.17
N THR A 81 9.44 -6.39 -27.39
CA THR A 81 8.87 -6.53 -28.73
C THR A 81 8.91 -5.20 -29.48
N LEU A 82 8.52 -4.10 -28.83
CA LEU A 82 8.60 -2.75 -29.40
C LEU A 82 10.03 -2.36 -29.79
N VAL A 83 11.01 -2.63 -28.91
CA VAL A 83 12.42 -2.37 -29.17
C VAL A 83 12.93 -3.19 -30.36
N TYR A 84 12.47 -4.43 -30.51
CA TYR A 84 12.77 -5.26 -31.68
C TYR A 84 12.22 -4.63 -32.97
N HIS A 85 10.93 -4.23 -32.98
CA HIS A 85 10.28 -3.61 -34.13
C HIS A 85 10.94 -2.27 -34.54
N LEU A 86 11.42 -1.49 -33.57
CA LEU A 86 12.14 -0.24 -33.84
C LEU A 86 13.41 -0.44 -34.69
N ASN A 87 14.07 -1.61 -34.63
CA ASN A 87 15.26 -1.87 -35.44
C ASN A 87 14.96 -1.93 -36.94
N GLY A 88 13.71 -2.22 -37.32
CA GLY A 88 13.28 -2.29 -38.71
C GLY A 88 12.56 -1.03 -39.20
N VAL A 89 12.47 0.03 -38.39
CA VAL A 89 11.83 1.30 -38.78
C VAL A 89 12.70 2.05 -39.79
N SER A 90 12.08 2.47 -40.89
CA SER A 90 12.71 3.26 -41.95
C SER A 90 11.63 3.92 -42.80
N SER A 91 12.00 4.87 -43.65
CA SER A 91 11.06 5.48 -44.60
C SER A 91 10.38 4.47 -45.55
N LYS A 92 10.98 3.28 -45.75
CA LYS A 92 10.41 2.21 -46.59
C LYS A 92 9.43 1.30 -45.83
N THR A 93 9.69 1.06 -44.55
CA THR A 93 8.95 0.12 -43.69
C THR A 93 7.95 0.82 -42.77
N GLY A 94 7.97 2.16 -42.73
CA GLY A 94 7.13 2.96 -41.86
C GLY A 94 7.44 2.67 -40.40
N SER A 95 6.37 2.55 -39.61
CA SER A 95 6.38 2.18 -38.21
C SER A 95 6.81 0.74 -37.95
N ASN A 96 6.83 -0.14 -38.96
CA ASN A 96 7.23 -1.54 -38.79
C ASN A 96 6.54 -2.25 -37.59
N GLY A 97 5.25 -1.99 -37.36
CA GLY A 97 4.46 -2.55 -36.26
C GLY A 97 4.58 -1.85 -34.91
N THR A 98 5.39 -0.80 -34.75
CA THR A 98 5.62 -0.16 -33.43
C THR A 98 4.35 0.50 -32.84
N TYR A 99 3.40 0.93 -33.68
CA TYR A 99 2.09 1.42 -33.25
C TYR A 99 1.29 0.42 -32.42
N LEU A 100 1.52 -0.88 -32.58
CA LEU A 100 0.83 -1.92 -31.80
C LEU A 100 1.30 -1.96 -30.34
N TYR A 101 2.50 -1.46 -30.05
CA TYR A 101 3.18 -1.71 -28.78
C TYR A 101 3.53 -0.46 -27.97
N PHE A 102 3.67 0.73 -28.58
CA PHE A 102 4.14 1.94 -27.87
C PHE A 102 3.35 2.24 -26.59
N TRP A 103 2.02 2.16 -26.64
CA TRP A 103 1.16 2.54 -25.52
C TRP A 103 1.33 1.65 -24.28
N HIS A 104 1.83 0.42 -24.46
CA HIS A 104 2.16 -0.46 -23.34
C HIS A 104 3.33 0.10 -22.54
N ALA A 105 4.28 0.78 -23.18
CA ALA A 105 5.42 1.39 -22.51
C ALA A 105 4.99 2.62 -21.68
N SER A 106 4.12 3.49 -22.24
CA SER A 106 3.72 4.76 -21.62
C SER A 106 2.53 4.68 -20.65
N TRP A 107 2.08 3.49 -20.25
CA TRP A 107 1.02 3.31 -19.23
C TRP A 107 1.42 2.34 -18.13
N PHE A 108 1.21 2.67 -16.85
CA PHE A 108 1.50 1.75 -15.75
C PHE A 108 0.35 1.61 -14.76
N TYR A 109 0.36 0.49 -14.03
CA TYR A 109 -0.53 0.24 -12.91
C TYR A 109 0.14 0.71 -11.62
N LYS A 110 -0.58 1.50 -10.82
CA LYS A 110 -0.13 1.88 -9.48
C LYS A 110 -0.68 0.89 -8.46
N PHE A 111 0.20 0.38 -7.60
CA PHE A 111 -0.20 -0.40 -6.43
C PHE A 111 -0.60 0.56 -5.31
N PHE A 112 -1.80 0.39 -4.78
CA PHE A 112 -2.30 1.12 -3.62
C PHE A 112 -2.58 0.13 -2.49
N PRO A 113 -1.71 0.05 -1.47
CA PRO A 113 -1.95 -0.81 -0.31
C PRO A 113 -3.17 -0.33 0.48
N VAL A 114 -3.93 -1.26 1.02
CA VAL A 114 -4.99 -0.98 1.99
C VAL A 114 -4.33 -0.59 3.30
N ASP A 115 -4.53 0.67 3.73
CA ASP A 115 -3.82 1.23 4.87
C ASP A 115 -4.73 1.61 6.05
N ARG A 116 -6.05 1.30 5.98
CA ARG A 116 -7.03 1.68 7.01
C ARG A 116 -6.60 1.26 8.42
N THR A 117 -6.18 0.00 8.60
CA THR A 117 -5.82 -0.51 9.92
C THR A 117 -4.47 0.04 10.36
N MET A 118 -3.52 0.18 9.43
CA MET A 118 -2.22 0.76 9.70
C MET A 118 -2.33 2.23 10.14
N GLN A 119 -3.19 3.02 9.49
CA GLN A 119 -3.46 4.40 9.88
C GLN A 119 -4.09 4.47 11.28
N GLN A 120 -5.04 3.58 11.61
CA GLN A 120 -5.62 3.51 12.95
C GLN A 120 -4.56 3.15 14.01
N LEU A 121 -3.71 2.16 13.74
CA LEU A 121 -2.62 1.75 14.63
C LEU A 121 -1.62 2.89 14.88
N LYS A 122 -1.30 3.69 13.85
CA LYS A 122 -0.39 4.83 13.97
C LYS A 122 -1.03 6.02 14.69
N ASN A 123 -2.22 6.44 14.27
CA ASN A 123 -2.84 7.69 14.72
C ASN A 123 -3.46 7.57 16.12
N ALA A 124 -3.97 6.39 16.49
CA ALA A 124 -4.57 6.16 17.81
C ALA A 124 -3.54 5.69 18.86
N GLY A 125 -2.24 5.69 18.53
CA GLY A 125 -1.21 5.05 19.35
C GLY A 125 -1.41 3.53 19.50
N GLY A 126 -2.21 2.91 18.63
CA GLY A 126 -2.60 1.51 18.69
C GLY A 126 -1.44 0.53 18.54
N MET A 127 -0.30 0.95 17.98
CA MET A 127 0.91 0.14 17.96
C MET A 127 1.35 -0.31 19.35
N ARG A 128 1.15 0.50 20.40
CA ARG A 128 1.48 0.13 21.79
C ARG A 128 0.61 -1.00 22.34
N LEU A 129 -0.54 -1.26 21.71
CA LEU A 129 -1.49 -2.28 22.13
C LEU A 129 -1.08 -3.68 21.62
N ILE A 130 -0.22 -3.76 20.61
CA ILE A 130 0.29 -5.02 20.08
C ILE A 130 1.40 -5.50 21.01
N ARG A 131 1.09 -6.48 21.86
CA ARG A 131 2.01 -7.01 22.88
C ARG A 131 2.96 -8.05 22.34
N ASN A 132 2.63 -8.65 21.19
CA ASN A 132 3.53 -9.57 20.51
C ASN A 132 4.54 -8.76 19.68
N ASP A 133 5.74 -8.58 20.21
CA ASP A 133 6.81 -7.81 19.56
C ASP A 133 7.11 -8.31 18.15
N ARG A 134 7.11 -9.63 17.94
CA ARG A 134 7.32 -10.23 16.62
C ARG A 134 6.24 -9.82 15.64
N ALA A 135 4.97 -9.78 16.07
CA ALA A 135 3.86 -9.31 15.24
C ALA A 135 3.99 -7.81 14.94
N ALA A 136 4.26 -7.00 15.96
CA ALA A 136 4.44 -5.55 15.81
C ALA A 136 5.58 -5.22 14.84
N ASP A 137 6.74 -5.85 15.00
CA ASP A 137 7.90 -5.68 14.12
C ASP A 137 7.58 -6.08 12.69
N SER A 138 6.91 -7.23 12.50
CA SER A 138 6.58 -7.73 11.17
C SER A 138 5.58 -6.81 10.45
N ILE A 139 4.62 -6.24 11.20
CA ILE A 139 3.68 -5.23 10.70
C ILE A 139 4.43 -3.95 10.27
N LEU A 140 5.35 -3.46 11.09
CA LEU A 140 6.15 -2.26 10.79
C LEU A 140 7.11 -2.47 9.62
N LEU A 141 7.72 -3.64 9.51
CA LEU A 141 8.57 -4.00 8.37
C LEU A 141 7.77 -4.02 7.07
N TYR A 142 6.59 -4.62 7.06
CA TYR A 142 5.72 -4.61 5.88
C TYR A 142 5.33 -3.18 5.50
N ASP A 143 4.91 -2.35 6.45
CA ASP A 143 4.55 -0.95 6.22
C ASP A 143 5.72 -0.08 5.70
N ARG A 144 6.96 -0.38 6.10
CA ARG A 144 8.14 0.28 5.55
C ARG A 144 8.30 -0.04 4.07
N GLU A 145 8.13 -1.31 3.71
CA GLU A 145 8.32 -1.81 2.34
C GLU A 145 7.23 -1.29 1.40
N THR A 146 5.96 -1.26 1.86
CA THR A 146 4.87 -0.68 1.06
C THR A 146 5.12 0.79 0.76
N ARG A 147 5.57 1.58 1.75
CA ARG A 147 5.91 2.99 1.56
C ARG A 147 7.10 3.19 0.63
N PHE A 148 8.16 2.39 0.77
CA PHE A 148 9.29 2.43 -0.14
C PHE A 148 8.85 2.22 -1.60
N ILE A 149 7.98 1.23 -1.83
CA ILE A 149 7.44 0.94 -3.16
C ILE A 149 6.58 2.09 -3.68
N GLN A 150 5.71 2.68 -2.85
CA GLN A 150 4.88 3.82 -3.25
C GLN A 150 5.73 5.01 -3.69
N ILE A 151 6.75 5.37 -2.92
CA ILE A 151 7.66 6.48 -3.25
C ILE A 151 8.38 6.19 -4.56
N HIS A 152 8.92 4.98 -4.72
CA HIS A 152 9.62 4.60 -5.94
C HIS A 152 8.71 4.66 -7.17
N ILE A 153 7.46 4.19 -7.06
CA ILE A 153 6.44 4.33 -8.13
C ILE A 153 6.23 5.80 -8.47
N GLU A 154 6.04 6.65 -7.45
CA GLU A 154 5.75 8.07 -7.62
C GLU A 154 6.88 8.84 -8.30
N THR A 155 8.13 8.46 -8.06
CA THR A 155 9.28 9.18 -8.62
C THR A 155 9.75 8.64 -9.96
N SER A 156 9.90 7.32 -10.12
CA SER A 156 10.53 6.72 -11.31
C SER A 156 9.52 6.43 -12.42
N LEU A 157 8.38 5.80 -12.11
CA LEU A 157 7.44 5.37 -13.15
C LEU A 157 6.69 6.54 -13.79
N TYR A 158 6.33 7.56 -13.00
CA TYR A 158 5.73 8.79 -13.55
C TYR A 158 6.70 9.54 -14.45
N LYS A 159 7.98 9.62 -14.06
CA LYS A 159 9.01 10.25 -14.89
C LYS A 159 9.16 9.51 -16.22
N ASN A 160 9.36 8.19 -16.19
CA ASN A 160 9.51 7.39 -17.40
C ASN A 160 8.29 7.48 -18.31
N GLN A 161 7.07 7.48 -17.74
CA GLN A 161 5.86 7.68 -18.51
C GLN A 161 5.89 9.00 -19.28
N ARG A 162 6.27 10.10 -18.60
CA ARG A 162 6.34 11.42 -19.23
C ARG A 162 7.41 11.46 -20.32
N ASP A 163 8.62 10.99 -20.02
CA ASP A 163 9.74 11.01 -20.95
C ASP A 163 9.43 10.18 -22.21
N LEU A 164 8.76 9.03 -22.04
CA LEU A 164 8.26 8.22 -23.16
C LEU A 164 7.18 8.94 -23.96
N GLN A 165 6.19 9.55 -23.31
CA GLN A 165 5.14 10.30 -24.01
C GLN A 165 5.73 11.47 -24.83
N ASP A 166 6.73 12.17 -24.30
CA ASP A 166 7.42 13.25 -25.00
C ASP A 166 8.17 12.75 -26.24
N MET A 167 8.74 11.54 -26.21
CA MET A 167 9.34 10.91 -27.39
C MET A 167 8.28 10.37 -28.36
N GLU A 168 7.22 9.76 -27.84
CA GLU A 168 6.11 9.22 -28.63
C GLU A 168 5.42 10.34 -29.44
N ASN A 169 5.18 11.50 -28.84
CA ASN A 169 4.62 12.69 -29.51
C ASN A 169 5.47 13.18 -30.69
N LYS A 170 6.78 12.92 -30.68
CA LYS A 170 7.70 13.32 -31.77
C LYS A 170 7.79 12.28 -32.88
N LEU A 171 7.32 11.05 -32.64
CA LEU A 171 7.47 9.91 -33.53
C LEU A 171 6.14 9.46 -34.15
N TYR A 172 5.06 9.45 -33.37
CA TYR A 172 3.78 8.90 -33.77
C TYR A 172 2.77 10.00 -34.09
N ASP A 173 2.11 9.86 -35.23
CA ASP A 173 0.87 10.56 -35.53
C ASP A 173 -0.30 9.79 -34.90
N PHE A 174 -0.90 10.34 -33.85
CA PHE A 174 -2.03 9.71 -33.16
C PHE A 174 -3.36 9.85 -33.91
N SER A 175 -3.46 10.73 -34.92
CA SER A 175 -4.67 10.84 -35.75
C SER A 175 -4.91 9.57 -36.57
N LEU A 176 -3.86 8.77 -36.79
CA LEU A 176 -3.91 7.48 -37.46
C LEU A 176 -4.50 6.35 -36.60
N ILE A 177 -4.88 6.63 -35.36
CA ILE A 177 -5.48 5.66 -34.43
C ILE A 177 -6.94 6.07 -34.15
N PRO A 178 -7.92 5.47 -34.86
CA PRO A 178 -9.33 5.82 -34.67
C PRO A 178 -9.79 5.59 -33.24
N GLY A 179 -10.35 6.63 -32.60
CA GLY A 179 -10.81 6.56 -31.21
C GLY A 179 -9.74 6.93 -30.17
N TRP A 180 -8.53 7.30 -30.59
CA TRP A 180 -7.53 7.88 -29.69
C TRP A 180 -8.07 9.15 -29.04
N GLY A 181 -7.91 9.28 -27.72
CA GLY A 181 -8.44 10.42 -26.95
C GLY A 181 -9.95 10.41 -26.69
N GLN A 182 -10.70 9.41 -27.16
CA GLN A 182 -12.17 9.34 -27.02
C GLN A 182 -12.64 8.47 -25.82
N GLY A 183 -11.79 8.27 -24.82
CA GLY A 183 -12.13 7.47 -23.62
C GLY A 183 -12.27 5.96 -23.87
N LYS A 184 -11.93 5.46 -25.07
CA LYS A 184 -11.92 4.03 -25.37
C LYS A 184 -10.73 3.32 -24.70
N SER A 185 -10.94 2.07 -24.30
CA SER A 185 -9.85 1.24 -23.77
C SER A 185 -8.78 1.03 -24.84
N ARG A 186 -7.51 1.28 -24.51
CA ARG A 186 -6.38 1.17 -25.45
C ARG A 186 -6.27 -0.20 -26.12
N GLY A 187 -6.65 -1.28 -25.42
CA GLY A 187 -6.66 -2.63 -25.97
C GLY A 187 -7.75 -2.91 -27.01
N THR A 188 -8.72 -1.99 -27.18
CA THR A 188 -9.82 -2.12 -28.15
C THR A 188 -9.62 -1.26 -29.41
N LEU A 189 -8.57 -0.43 -29.43
CA LEU A 189 -8.27 0.44 -30.56
C LEU A 189 -7.63 -0.36 -31.71
N GLN A 190 -7.88 0.09 -32.93
CA GLN A 190 -7.22 -0.44 -34.12
C GLN A 190 -5.97 0.38 -34.40
N TYR A 191 -4.81 -0.29 -34.40
CA TYR A 191 -3.52 0.35 -34.64
C TYR A 191 -3.00 0.02 -36.05
N PRO A 192 -2.43 0.99 -36.77
CA PRO A 192 -1.83 0.72 -38.07
C PRO A 192 -0.52 -0.07 -37.92
N VAL A 193 -0.24 -0.98 -38.86
CA VAL A 193 0.99 -1.80 -38.81
C VAL A 193 2.15 -1.11 -39.52
N TYR A 194 1.91 -0.53 -40.70
CA TYR A 194 2.96 0.06 -41.56
C TYR A 194 2.72 1.56 -41.84
N ALA A 195 2.21 2.29 -40.86
CA ALA A 195 1.96 3.73 -41.01
C ALA A 195 3.27 4.53 -41.04
N PRO A 196 3.28 5.70 -41.71
CA PRO A 196 4.44 6.59 -41.62
C PRO A 196 4.61 7.12 -40.19
N LEU A 197 5.88 7.27 -39.77
CA LEU A 197 6.23 8.04 -38.57
C LEU A 197 6.44 9.51 -38.93
N LEU A 198 6.32 10.37 -37.92
CA LEU A 198 6.60 11.81 -38.03
C LEU A 198 8.08 12.10 -38.31
N SER A 199 8.98 11.21 -37.88
CA SER A 199 10.41 11.32 -38.11
C SER A 199 11.09 9.94 -38.19
N TYR A 200 12.10 9.86 -39.05
CA TYR A 200 13.00 8.71 -39.18
C TYR A 200 14.45 9.06 -38.80
N ASP A 201 14.66 10.18 -38.09
CA ASP A 201 15.99 10.56 -37.62
C ASP A 201 16.59 9.44 -36.74
N PRO A 202 17.76 8.87 -37.13
CA PRO A 202 18.41 7.81 -36.36
C PRO A 202 18.73 8.22 -34.92
N SER A 203 18.99 9.50 -34.66
CA SER A 203 19.29 9.98 -33.32
C SER A 203 18.05 9.98 -32.43
N LEU A 204 16.92 10.49 -32.92
CA LEU A 204 15.64 10.42 -32.22
C LEU A 204 15.18 8.98 -31.95
N LEU A 205 15.30 8.08 -32.93
CA LEU A 205 14.93 6.67 -32.76
C LEU A 205 15.81 5.96 -31.71
N ARG A 206 17.12 6.28 -31.68
CA ARG A 206 18.03 5.77 -30.64
C ARG A 206 17.69 6.31 -29.25
N GLN A 207 17.36 7.60 -29.14
CA GLN A 207 16.94 8.20 -27.87
C GLN A 207 15.66 7.53 -27.35
N TYR A 208 14.65 7.36 -28.21
CA TYR A 208 13.42 6.66 -27.83
C TYR A 208 13.69 5.22 -27.38
N LYS A 209 14.55 4.49 -28.08
CA LYS A 209 14.97 3.14 -27.67
C LYS A 209 15.66 3.13 -26.29
N ASN A 210 16.50 4.11 -26.00
CA ASN A 210 17.13 4.23 -24.68
C ASN A 210 16.10 4.48 -23.58
N GLU A 211 15.11 5.36 -23.81
CA GLU A 211 14.05 5.60 -22.84
C GLU A 211 13.17 4.37 -22.60
N LEU A 212 12.89 3.59 -23.65
CA LEU A 212 12.20 2.31 -23.52
C LEU A 212 12.98 1.32 -22.64
N ILE A 213 14.29 1.22 -22.82
CA ILE A 213 15.16 0.34 -22.02
C ILE A 213 15.22 0.82 -20.57
N ASN A 214 15.33 2.12 -20.32
CA ASN A 214 15.26 2.70 -18.98
C ASN A 214 13.93 2.37 -18.29
N ALA A 215 12.83 2.57 -19.00
CA ALA A 215 11.50 2.26 -18.49
C ALA A 215 11.36 0.76 -18.19
N GLN A 216 11.82 -0.11 -19.09
CA GLN A 216 11.82 -1.56 -18.90
C GLN A 216 12.57 -1.99 -17.64
N ARG A 217 13.77 -1.43 -17.40
CA ARG A 217 14.54 -1.69 -16.17
C ARG A 217 13.72 -1.34 -14.93
N ASP A 218 13.05 -0.20 -14.94
CA ASP A 218 12.26 0.25 -13.79
C ASP A 218 10.99 -0.60 -13.59
N TYR A 219 10.36 -1.08 -14.68
CA TYR A 219 9.27 -2.06 -14.60
C TYR A 219 9.73 -3.43 -14.10
N ALA A 220 10.95 -3.87 -14.45
CA ALA A 220 11.54 -5.09 -13.93
C ALA A 220 11.82 -4.98 -12.42
N ASN A 221 12.36 -3.84 -11.97
CA ASN A 221 12.54 -3.56 -10.55
C ASN A 221 11.20 -3.59 -9.81
N GLN A 222 10.17 -2.96 -10.38
CA GLN A 222 8.83 -2.96 -9.80
C GLN A 222 8.22 -4.36 -9.71
N PHE A 223 8.39 -5.18 -10.75
CA PHE A 223 7.98 -6.59 -10.73
C PHE A 223 8.63 -7.34 -9.57
N ILE A 224 9.93 -7.16 -9.35
CA ILE A 224 10.68 -7.78 -8.25
C ILE A 224 10.15 -7.28 -6.90
N TYR A 225 10.00 -5.97 -6.72
CA TYR A 225 9.52 -5.39 -5.46
C TYR A 225 8.12 -5.87 -5.09
N LEU A 226 7.18 -5.86 -6.03
CA LEU A 226 5.82 -6.33 -5.78
C LEU A 226 5.76 -7.85 -5.52
N SER A 227 6.60 -8.63 -6.21
CA SER A 227 6.70 -10.07 -5.97
C SER A 227 7.22 -10.38 -4.57
N ASN A 228 8.25 -9.66 -4.13
CA ASN A 228 8.79 -9.79 -2.78
C ASN A 228 7.78 -9.30 -1.72
N LEU A 229 7.08 -8.20 -1.99
CA LEU A 229 6.04 -7.69 -1.10
C LEU A 229 4.90 -8.71 -0.92
N LYS A 230 4.49 -9.37 -2.01
CA LYS A 230 3.49 -10.44 -1.98
C LYS A 230 3.91 -11.58 -1.04
N LEU A 231 5.14 -12.08 -1.19
CA LEU A 231 5.68 -13.13 -0.30
C LEU A 231 5.74 -12.67 1.17
N LYS A 232 6.13 -11.41 1.42
CA LYS A 232 6.14 -10.83 2.76
C LYS A 232 4.72 -10.75 3.35
N ALA A 233 3.72 -10.34 2.57
CA ALA A 233 2.32 -10.32 3.00
C ALA A 233 1.79 -11.73 3.35
N GLU A 234 2.07 -12.74 2.50
CA GLU A 234 1.69 -14.13 2.76
C GLU A 234 2.29 -14.64 4.08
N ASN A 235 3.59 -14.44 4.28
CA ASN A 235 4.28 -14.83 5.51
C ASN A 235 3.77 -14.07 6.74
N LEU A 236 3.43 -12.79 6.58
CA LEU A 236 2.88 -11.97 7.66
C LEU A 236 1.51 -12.48 8.08
N ILE A 237 0.62 -12.79 7.14
CA ILE A 237 -0.68 -13.39 7.45
C ILE A 237 -0.50 -14.70 8.22
N VAL A 238 0.40 -15.59 7.79
CA VAL A 238 0.67 -16.86 8.48
C VAL A 238 1.16 -16.61 9.91
N THR A 239 2.09 -15.66 10.07
CA THR A 239 2.63 -15.27 11.39
C THR A 239 1.53 -14.75 12.29
N LEU A 240 0.74 -13.78 11.83
CA LEU A 240 -0.34 -13.18 12.63
C LEU A 240 -1.41 -14.20 13.00
N LYS A 241 -1.79 -15.09 12.08
CA LYS A 241 -2.75 -16.16 12.36
C LYS A 241 -2.26 -17.12 13.43
N LYS A 242 -0.97 -17.47 13.38
CA LYS A 242 -0.34 -18.35 14.37
C LYS A 242 -0.28 -17.68 15.76
N GLU A 243 0.21 -16.45 15.83
CA GLU A 243 0.40 -15.74 17.11
C GLU A 243 -0.92 -15.37 17.80
N TYR A 244 -2.00 -15.15 17.03
CA TYR A 244 -3.30 -14.71 17.57
C TYR A 244 -4.42 -15.76 17.50
N ASN A 245 -4.13 -16.99 17.05
CA ASN A 245 -5.10 -18.07 16.87
C ASN A 245 -6.33 -17.67 16.03
N THR A 246 -6.13 -16.82 15.03
CA THR A 246 -7.21 -16.39 14.12
C THR A 246 -7.27 -17.32 12.92
N LYS A 247 -8.47 -17.81 12.57
CA LYS A 247 -8.70 -18.68 11.41
C LYS A 247 -8.41 -18.00 10.08
#